data_AF-A0A497JHY8-F1
#
_entry.id   AF-A0A497JHY8-F1
#
_cell.length_a   1.000
_cell.length_b   1.000
_cell.length_c   1.000
_cell.angle_alpha   90.00
_cell.angle_beta   90.00
_cell.angle_gamma   90.00
#
_symmetry.space_group_name_H-M   'P 1'
#
loop_
_entity.id
_entity.type
_entity.pdbx_description
1 polymer ?
#
loop_
_entity_poly.entity_id
_entity_poly.type
_entity_poly.pdbx_seq_one_letter_code
_entity_poly.pdbx_strand_id
1 'polypeptide(L)'
;MVSKKPAKQRKETKEMPLHQRKRLVGAHLSKELRDSLKRRSLAVRKGDTVKVMRGKYRGKTGKVAKVDLRKARVYIEKLAKKKVDGTEVLMPFNASNLMIIGMDRSDEKRVKHREKEIKEVKKVK
;
A
#
# COMPACT_ATOMS: atom_id res chain seq x y z
N MET A 1 18.34 -17.41 2.96
CA MET A 1 18.68 -17.21 1.53
C MET A 1 17.44 -17.55 0.70
N VAL A 2 17.00 -16.68 -0.23
CA VAL A 2 15.82 -16.97 -1.07
C VAL A 2 16.25 -17.88 -2.24
N SER A 3 15.46 -18.92 -2.53
CA SER A 3 15.72 -19.83 -3.66
C SER A 3 15.75 -19.08 -4.99
N LYS A 4 16.74 -19.34 -5.86
CA LYS A 4 16.82 -18.76 -7.22
C LYS A 4 15.77 -19.35 -8.19
N LYS A 5 15.17 -20.50 -7.88
CA LYS A 5 14.21 -21.18 -8.76
C LYS A 5 12.90 -20.37 -8.89
N PRO A 6 12.49 -19.93 -10.10
CA PRO A 6 11.30 -19.09 -10.29
C PRO A 6 10.00 -19.72 -9.80
N ALA A 7 9.83 -21.04 -10.01
CA ALA A 7 8.66 -21.77 -9.57
C ALA A 7 8.48 -21.73 -8.04
N LYS A 8 9.57 -21.85 -7.29
CA LYS A 8 9.56 -21.79 -5.82
C LYS A 8 9.16 -20.40 -5.32
N GLN A 9 9.68 -19.33 -5.92
CA GLN A 9 9.34 -17.95 -5.54
C GLN A 9 7.86 -17.60 -5.82
N ARG A 10 7.31 -18.07 -6.94
CA ARG A 10 5.89 -17.87 -7.27
C ARG A 10 4.98 -18.64 -6.32
N LYS A 11 5.35 -19.89 -5.99
CA LYS A 11 4.61 -20.72 -5.02
C LYS A 11 4.58 -20.06 -3.64
N GLU A 12 5.73 -19.60 -3.15
CA GLU A 12 5.84 -18.89 -1.87
C GLU A 12 4.92 -17.67 -1.81
N THR A 13 4.87 -16.87 -2.87
CA THR A 13 3.99 -15.69 -2.92
C THR A 13 2.50 -16.08 -2.91
N LYS A 14 2.14 -17.15 -3.61
CA LYS A 14 0.75 -17.65 -3.71
C LYS A 14 0.25 -18.25 -2.40
N GLU A 15 1.11 -18.96 -1.67
CA GLU A 15 0.76 -19.70 -0.44
C GLU A 15 1.02 -18.89 0.85
N MET A 16 1.59 -17.68 0.72
CA MET A 16 1.96 -16.82 1.84
C MET A 16 0.82 -16.61 2.86
N PRO A 17 1.07 -16.73 4.18
CA PRO A 17 0.10 -16.39 5.22
C PRO A 17 -0.31 -14.91 5.21
N LEU A 18 -1.49 -14.59 5.77
CA LEU A 18 -2.06 -13.23 5.74
C LEU A 18 -1.16 -12.16 6.36
N HIS A 19 -0.47 -12.46 7.46
CA HIS A 19 0.40 -11.51 8.15
C HIS A 19 1.61 -11.11 7.29
N GLN A 20 2.15 -12.04 6.50
CA GLN A 20 3.25 -11.78 5.56
C GLN A 20 2.77 -11.06 4.29
N ARG A 21 1.54 -11.35 3.83
CA ARG A 21 0.95 -10.68 2.65
C ARG A 21 0.80 -9.17 2.81
N LYS A 22 0.83 -8.66 4.04
CA LYS A 22 0.90 -7.22 4.32
C LYS A 22 2.07 -6.54 3.59
N ARG A 23 3.17 -7.24 3.35
CA ARG A 23 4.31 -6.73 2.57
C ARG A 23 3.97 -6.45 1.11
N LEU A 24 3.06 -7.23 0.53
CA LEU A 24 2.67 -7.13 -0.89
C LEU A 24 1.82 -5.88 -1.17
N VAL A 25 1.11 -5.37 -0.17
CA VAL A 25 0.30 -4.14 -0.27
C VAL A 25 1.09 -2.88 0.10
N GLY A 26 2.41 -2.90 -0.10
CA GLY A 26 3.29 -1.74 0.05
C GLY A 26 3.21 -0.78 -1.15
N ALA A 27 2.96 0.50 -0.88
CA ALA A 27 2.96 1.58 -1.87
C ALA A 27 4.08 2.59 -1.58
N HIS A 28 4.49 3.34 -2.60
CA HIS A 28 5.51 4.38 -2.45
C HIS A 28 4.97 5.59 -1.68
N LEU A 29 5.81 6.22 -0.86
CA LEU A 29 5.46 7.47 -0.20
C LEU A 29 5.72 8.66 -1.13
N SER A 30 4.97 9.75 -0.94
CA SER A 30 5.30 11.07 -1.50
C SER A 30 6.67 11.55 -0.97
N LYS A 31 7.29 12.53 -1.65
CA LYS A 31 8.59 13.07 -1.24
C LYS A 31 8.54 13.63 0.19
N GLU A 32 7.54 14.44 0.48
CA GLU A 32 7.31 15.04 1.81
C GLU A 32 7.19 13.98 2.93
N LEU A 33 6.38 12.94 2.70
CA LEU A 33 6.23 11.85 3.67
C LEU A 33 7.50 11.01 3.80
N ARG A 34 8.24 10.85 2.70
CA ARG A 34 9.49 10.10 2.67
C ARG A 34 10.59 10.79 3.46
N ASP A 35 10.66 12.11 3.40
CA ASP A 35 11.64 12.89 4.16
C ASP A 35 11.29 12.88 5.66
N SER A 36 9.99 13.04 5.97
CA SER A 36 9.47 13.00 7.34
C SER A 36 9.70 11.64 8.01
N LEU A 37 9.45 10.54 7.29
CA LEU A 37 9.49 9.17 7.83
C LEU A 37 10.79 8.42 7.52
N LYS A 38 11.70 9.01 6.73
CA LYS A 38 12.96 8.42 6.24
C LYS A 38 12.79 7.02 5.62
N ARG A 39 11.65 6.73 4.99
CA ARG A 39 11.29 5.41 4.42
C ARG A 39 10.77 5.59 2.99
N ARG A 40 11.06 4.62 2.11
CA ARG A 40 10.64 4.69 0.69
C ARG A 40 9.18 4.29 0.45
N SER A 41 8.65 3.37 1.23
CA SER A 41 7.33 2.77 1.01
C SER A 41 6.68 2.36 2.32
N LEU A 42 5.36 2.20 2.26
CA LEU A 42 4.55 1.75 3.37
C LEU A 42 3.36 0.90 2.91
N ALA A 43 2.98 -0.10 3.71
CA ALA A 43 1.72 -0.82 3.58
C ALA A 43 0.52 0.12 3.68
N VAL A 44 -0.30 0.10 2.63
CA VAL A 44 -1.52 0.88 2.52
C VAL A 44 -2.56 0.39 3.53
N ARG A 45 -3.27 1.31 4.18
CA ARG A 45 -4.42 1.01 5.05
C ARG A 45 -5.65 1.78 4.60
N LYS A 46 -6.81 1.37 5.12
CA LYS A 46 -8.06 2.14 5.00
C LYS A 46 -7.85 3.54 5.56
N GLY A 47 -8.38 4.55 4.89
CA GLY A 47 -8.25 5.96 5.29
C GLY A 47 -7.00 6.68 4.78
N ASP A 48 -6.00 5.97 4.25
CA ASP A 48 -4.87 6.63 3.58
C ASP A 48 -5.35 7.31 2.29
N THR A 49 -4.78 8.48 1.98
CA THR A 49 -5.00 9.18 0.72
C THR A 49 -3.91 8.78 -0.27
N VAL A 50 -4.33 8.22 -1.41
CA VAL A 50 -3.43 7.69 -2.44
C VAL A 50 -3.64 8.38 -3.78
N LYS A 51 -2.57 8.45 -4.58
CA LYS A 51 -2.56 8.84 -5.98
C LYS A 51 -2.25 7.64 -6.85
N VAL A 52 -2.99 7.49 -7.94
CA VAL A 52 -2.71 6.46 -8.94
C VAL A 52 -1.60 6.95 -9.87
N MET A 53 -0.50 6.21 -9.94
CA MET A 53 0.67 6.55 -10.77
C MET A 53 0.63 5.91 -12.16
N ARG A 54 -0.01 4.75 -12.29
CA ARG A 54 -0.03 3.96 -13.54
C ARG A 54 -1.45 3.46 -13.87
N GLY A 55 -1.70 3.21 -15.15
CA GLY A 55 -2.96 2.68 -15.67
C GLY A 55 -3.99 3.76 -16.05
N LYS A 56 -5.22 3.32 -16.38
CA LYS A 56 -6.30 4.19 -16.90
C LYS A 56 -6.68 5.35 -15.97
N TYR A 57 -6.51 5.17 -14.66
CA TYR A 57 -6.88 6.17 -13.66
C TYR A 57 -5.68 7.01 -13.17
N ARG A 58 -4.57 7.04 -13.93
CA ARG A 58 -3.37 7.81 -13.59
C ARG A 58 -3.71 9.27 -13.28
N GLY A 59 -3.05 9.82 -12.26
CA GLY A 59 -3.23 11.21 -11.82
C GLY A 59 -4.37 11.40 -10.83
N LYS A 60 -5.36 10.51 -10.80
CA LYS A 60 -6.47 10.60 -9.85
C LYS A 60 -6.01 10.31 -8.43
N THR A 61 -6.58 11.06 -7.50
CA THR A 61 -6.40 10.91 -6.06
C THR A 61 -7.69 10.40 -5.43
N GLY A 62 -7.55 9.65 -4.34
CA GLY A 62 -8.70 9.15 -3.60
C GLY A 62 -8.29 8.54 -2.26
N LYS A 63 -9.26 8.39 -1.36
CA LYS A 63 -9.07 7.69 -0.10
C LYS A 63 -9.21 6.19 -0.31
N VAL A 64 -8.49 5.40 0.48
CA VAL A 64 -8.58 3.94 0.43
C VAL A 64 -9.81 3.47 1.20
N ALA A 65 -10.76 2.85 0.48
CA ALA A 65 -11.99 2.29 1.05
C ALA A 65 -11.74 0.97 1.76
N LYS A 66 -11.01 0.06 1.09
CA LYS A 66 -10.77 -1.31 1.53
C LYS A 66 -9.42 -1.81 1.04
N VAL A 67 -8.76 -2.61 1.87
CA VAL A 67 -7.57 -3.38 1.49
C VAL A 67 -7.89 -4.86 1.68
N ASP A 68 -7.74 -5.64 0.61
CA ASP A 68 -7.91 -7.09 0.63
C ASP A 68 -6.53 -7.76 0.55
N LEU A 69 -6.10 -8.34 1.67
CA LEU A 69 -4.82 -9.06 1.78
C LEU A 69 -4.85 -10.43 1.08
N ARG A 70 -6.02 -11.08 0.96
CA ARG A 70 -6.14 -12.39 0.26
C ARG A 70 -5.90 -12.22 -1.23
N LYS A 71 -6.29 -11.09 -1.80
CA LYS A 71 -6.03 -10.79 -3.22
C LYS A 71 -4.85 -9.84 -3.43
N ALA A 72 -4.26 -9.32 -2.35
CA ALA A 72 -3.27 -8.24 -2.36
C ALA A 72 -3.73 -7.03 -3.20
N ARG A 73 -5.02 -6.68 -3.11
CA ARG A 73 -5.64 -5.58 -3.86
C ARG A 73 -6.10 -4.45 -2.93
N VAL A 74 -6.01 -3.24 -3.45
CA VAL A 74 -6.45 -2.00 -2.79
C VAL A 74 -7.63 -1.44 -3.57
N TYR A 75 -8.68 -1.02 -2.86
CA TYR A 75 -9.86 -0.39 -3.41
C TYR A 75 -9.89 1.07 -2.97
N ILE A 76 -10.06 1.96 -3.94
CA ILE A 76 -10.00 3.41 -3.74
C ILE A 76 -11.41 3.97 -3.95
N GLU A 77 -11.83 4.86 -3.05
CA GLU A 77 -13.10 5.57 -3.15
C GLU A 77 -13.16 6.39 -4.45
N LYS A 78 -14.37 6.51 -5.01
CA LYS A 78 -14.64 7.25 -6.27
C LYS A 78 -13.94 6.69 -7.53
N LEU A 79 -13.17 5.61 -7.42
CA LEU A 79 -12.60 4.86 -8.54
C LEU A 79 -13.39 3.56 -8.75
N ALA A 80 -14.57 3.71 -9.36
CA ALA A 80 -15.47 2.62 -9.71
C ALA A 80 -15.56 2.40 -11.22
N LYS A 81 -16.04 1.20 -11.59
CA LYS A 81 -16.54 0.87 -12.93
C LYS A 81 -18.04 0.62 -12.83
N LYS A 82 -18.80 1.16 -13.77
CA LYS A 82 -20.22 0.84 -13.96
C LYS A 82 -20.38 -0.52 -14.64
N LYS A 83 -21.23 -1.38 -14.08
CA LYS A 83 -21.71 -2.60 -14.74
C LYS A 83 -22.80 -2.27 -15.76
N VAL A 84 -23.16 -3.26 -16.58
CA VAL A 84 -24.28 -3.15 -17.54
C VAL A 84 -25.58 -2.85 -16.80
N ASP A 85 -25.77 -3.47 -15.63
CA ASP A 85 -26.92 -3.25 -14.73
C ASP A 85 -26.93 -1.87 -14.04
N GLY A 86 -26.01 -0.96 -14.37
CA GLY A 86 -25.92 0.39 -13.80
C GLY A 86 -25.24 0.48 -12.43
N THR A 87 -25.07 -0.64 -11.72
CA THR A 87 -24.39 -0.67 -10.41
C THR A 87 -22.90 -0.31 -10.49
N GLU A 88 -22.40 0.43 -9.50
CA GLU A 88 -20.99 0.82 -9.41
C GLU A 88 -20.19 -0.15 -8.55
N VAL A 89 -19.10 -0.70 -9.12
CA VAL A 89 -18.18 -1.59 -8.41
C VAL A 89 -16.79 -0.96 -8.34
N LEU A 90 -16.22 -0.93 -7.13
CA LEU A 90 -14.88 -0.42 -6.89
C LEU A 90 -13.83 -1.24 -7.67
N MET A 91 -12.95 -0.53 -8.37
CA MET A 91 -11.89 -1.17 -9.14
C MET A 91 -10.76 -1.64 -8.22
N PRO A 92 -10.25 -2.88 -8.37
CA PRO A 92 -9.08 -3.35 -7.64
C PRO A 92 -7.78 -2.78 -8.23
N PHE A 93 -6.92 -2.22 -7.37
CA PHE A 93 -5.59 -1.73 -7.73
C PHE A 93 -4.48 -2.54 -7.06
N ASN A 94 -3.33 -2.62 -7.72
CA ASN A 94 -2.08 -3.08 -7.10
C ASN A 94 -1.43 -1.92 -6.34
N ALA A 95 -0.92 -2.17 -5.14
CA ALA A 95 -0.29 -1.14 -4.32
C ALA A 95 0.97 -0.53 -4.97
N SER A 96 1.68 -1.29 -5.81
CA SER A 96 2.84 -0.80 -6.57
C SER A 96 2.50 0.30 -7.58
N ASN A 97 1.25 0.38 -8.03
CA ASN A 97 0.78 1.42 -8.94
C ASN A 97 0.32 2.69 -8.19
N LEU A 98 0.38 2.68 -6.86
CA LEU A 98 -0.11 3.76 -6.00
C LEU A 98 1.05 4.50 -5.32
N MET A 99 0.78 5.75 -5.00
CA MET A 99 1.63 6.59 -4.15
C MET A 99 0.77 7.13 -3.00
N ILE A 100 1.23 6.97 -1.77
CA ILE A 100 0.58 7.53 -0.58
C ILE A 100 0.94 9.02 -0.50
N ILE A 101 -0.07 9.87 -0.56
CA ILE A 101 0.05 11.32 -0.33
C ILE A 101 -0.17 11.64 1.14
N GLY A 102 -1.20 11.04 1.74
CA GLY A 102 -1.60 11.28 3.12
C GLY A 102 -1.73 9.97 3.87
N MET A 103 -1.15 9.91 5.06
CA MET A 103 -1.24 8.74 5.94
C MET A 103 -2.31 8.97 7.00
N ASP A 104 -3.12 7.95 7.25
CA ASP A 104 -3.99 7.92 8.42
C ASP A 104 -3.19 7.69 9.71
N ARG A 105 -3.34 8.62 10.66
CA ARG A 105 -2.63 8.67 11.95
C ARG A 105 -3.47 8.18 13.14
N SER A 106 -4.67 7.64 12.89
CA SER A 106 -5.57 7.13 13.94
C SER A 106 -4.92 6.10 14.87
N ASP A 107 -4.09 5.21 14.34
CA ASP A 107 -3.43 4.14 15.10
C ASP A 107 -2.04 4.57 15.59
N GLU A 108 -1.91 4.81 16.89
CA GLU A 108 -0.65 5.18 17.53
C GLU A 108 0.47 4.18 17.29
N LYS A 109 0.18 2.87 17.19
CA LYS A 109 1.22 1.86 16.93
C LYS A 109 1.82 2.02 15.54
N ARG A 110 1.04 2.53 14.57
CA ARG A 110 1.53 2.81 13.22
C ARG A 110 2.56 3.94 13.18
N VAL A 111 2.41 4.90 14.11
CA VAL A 111 3.25 6.10 14.24
C VAL A 111 4.43 5.82 15.17
N LYS A 112 4.18 5.30 16.38
CA LYS A 112 5.20 5.00 17.42
C LYS A 112 6.29 4.04 16.93
N HIS A 113 5.94 3.00 16.18
CA HIS A 113 6.95 2.08 15.63
C HIS A 113 7.92 2.81 14.69
N ARG A 114 7.49 3.90 14.06
CA ARG A 114 8.32 4.67 13.11
C ARG A 114 9.12 5.76 13.79
N GLU A 115 8.58 6.41 14.80
CA GLU A 115 9.33 7.39 15.60
C GLU A 115 10.51 6.73 16.32
N LYS A 116 10.34 5.49 16.80
CA LYS A 116 11.43 4.67 17.36
C LYS A 116 12.53 4.41 16.32
N GLU A 117 12.18 3.99 15.10
CA GLU A 117 13.14 3.81 13.99
C GLU A 117 13.87 5.11 13.63
N ILE A 118 13.18 6.25 13.63
CA ILE A 118 13.78 7.56 13.35
C ILE A 118 14.78 7.97 14.44
N LYS A 119 14.49 7.67 15.72
CA LYS A 119 15.39 7.93 16.85
C LYS A 119 16.65 7.06 16.82
N GLU A 120 16.54 5.79 16.46
CA GLU A 120 17.69 4.88 16.30
C GLU A 120 18.62 5.34 15.17
N VAL A 121 18.07 5.73 14.01
CA VAL A 121 18.87 6.25 12.88
C VAL A 121 19.60 7.55 13.22
N LYS A 122 19.08 8.36 14.16
CA LYS A 122 19.75 9.58 14.65
C LYS A 122 20.81 9.32 15.73
N LYS A 123 20.78 8.18 16.42
CA LYS A 123 21.77 7.82 17.46
C LYS A 123 23.05 7.21 16.91
N VAL A 124 22.98 6.62 15.70
CA VAL A 124 24.09 5.93 15.03
C VAL A 124 24.85 6.87 14.08
N LYS A 125 24.34 8.08 13.86
CA LYS A 125 24.98 9.16 13.10
C LYS A 125 25.56 10.18 14.06
#